data_AF-A0A8H9WUN6-F1
#
_entry.id   AF-A0A8H9WUN6-F1
#
_cell.length_a   1.000
_cell.length_b   1.000
_cell.length_c   1.000
_cell.angle_alpha   90.00
_cell.angle_beta   90.00
_cell.angle_gamma   90.00
#
_symmetry.space_group_name_H-M   'P 1'
#
loop_
_entity.id
_entity.type
_entity.pdbx_description
1 polymer ?
#
loop_
_entity_poly.entity_id
_entity_poly.type
_entity_poly.pdbx_seq_one_letter_code
_entity_poly.pdbx_strand_id
1 'polypeptide(L)'
;MTLPNMVSVGAEGAEYLFDFDRVLGVVVNGEARAYPHNILWYHEIVNDRIGDTWISVTFCPLTGLGLVFDPFVDGNLLELGVSGLLFAELGGTLVGPLGGKIVLDAIAGSNGSIQGVNVSNDEREIVYLQPTVNYQITPSFLLEVAARVPLHGQNFPAGPQFMVAVFHRPAGGN
;
A
#
# COMPACT_ATOMS: atom_id res chain seq x y z
N MET A 1 12.67 6.61 3.21
CA MET A 1 12.01 7.93 3.06
C MET A 1 10.61 7.67 2.54
N THR A 2 9.57 8.11 3.26
CA THR A 2 8.15 7.85 2.97
C THR A 2 7.46 9.02 2.26
N LEU A 3 8.16 10.13 2.04
CA LEU A 3 7.70 11.32 1.30
C LEU A 3 8.52 11.46 0.00
N PRO A 4 8.21 10.70 -1.06
CA PRO A 4 8.96 10.76 -2.31
C PRO A 4 8.69 12.06 -3.08
N ASN A 5 9.66 12.49 -3.88
CA ASN A 5 9.43 13.53 -4.87
C ASN A 5 8.63 12.96 -6.04
N MET A 6 7.51 13.62 -6.36
CA MET A 6 6.62 13.19 -7.44
C MET A 6 7.00 13.89 -8.74
N VAL A 7 7.02 13.11 -9.82
CA VAL A 7 7.39 13.57 -11.16
C VAL A 7 6.22 13.43 -12.12
N SER A 8 6.14 14.32 -13.11
CA SER A 8 5.14 14.23 -14.17
C SER A 8 5.47 13.10 -15.14
N VAL A 9 4.45 12.58 -15.82
CA VAL A 9 4.63 11.58 -16.88
C VAL A 9 5.57 12.13 -17.95
N GLY A 10 6.60 11.36 -18.31
CA GLY A 10 7.61 11.74 -19.31
C GLY A 10 8.68 12.73 -18.83
N ALA A 11 8.68 13.11 -17.56
CA ALA A 11 9.74 13.96 -16.98
C ALA A 11 11.01 13.15 -16.64
N GLU A 12 12.13 13.86 -16.52
CA GLU A 12 13.37 13.32 -15.96
C GLU A 12 13.08 12.73 -14.57
N GLY A 13 13.51 11.49 -14.33
CA GLY A 13 13.20 10.72 -13.12
C GLY A 13 12.07 9.70 -13.26
N ALA A 14 11.29 9.71 -14.34
CA ALA A 14 10.30 8.66 -14.66
C ALA A 14 10.81 7.63 -15.69
N GLU A 15 12.05 7.77 -16.16
CA GLU A 15 12.64 6.98 -17.27
C GLU A 15 12.78 5.48 -16.97
N TYR A 16 12.73 5.10 -15.70
CA TYR A 16 12.78 3.71 -15.28
C TYR A 16 11.45 2.96 -15.46
N LEU A 17 10.35 3.68 -15.77
CA LEU A 17 9.03 3.10 -15.96
C LEU A 17 8.79 2.69 -17.40
N PHE A 18 8.40 1.43 -17.58
CA PHE A 18 7.99 0.85 -18.86
C PHE A 18 6.48 0.62 -18.90
N ASP A 19 5.91 0.50 -20.10
CA ASP A 19 4.46 0.30 -20.32
C ASP A 19 3.89 -0.97 -19.66
N PHE A 20 4.75 -1.93 -19.31
CA PHE A 20 4.36 -3.19 -18.67
C PHE A 20 4.62 -3.18 -17.15
N ASP A 21 5.17 -2.11 -16.60
CA ASP A 21 5.39 -2.02 -15.16
C ASP A 21 4.07 -1.88 -14.41
N ARG A 22 3.99 -2.60 -13.29
CA ARG A 22 2.83 -2.53 -12.41
C ARG A 22 2.90 -1.24 -11.61
N VAL A 23 1.76 -0.57 -11.51
CA VAL A 23 1.58 0.60 -10.64
C VAL A 23 0.33 0.40 -9.80
N LEU A 24 0.35 0.91 -8.57
CA LEU A 24 -0.88 1.16 -7.83
C LEU A 24 -1.44 2.51 -8.29
N GLY A 25 -2.60 2.49 -8.94
CA GLY A 25 -3.30 3.70 -9.38
C GLY A 25 -4.20 4.22 -8.26
N VAL A 26 -4.10 5.51 -7.96
CA VAL A 26 -4.96 6.20 -6.99
C VAL A 26 -5.62 7.39 -7.68
N VAL A 27 -6.95 7.50 -7.55
CA VAL A 27 -7.71 8.64 -8.08
C VAL A 27 -8.42 9.33 -6.93
N VAL A 28 -8.10 10.60 -6.71
CA VAL A 28 -8.72 11.43 -5.66
C VAL A 28 -9.21 12.70 -6.32
N ASN A 29 -10.51 13.00 -6.16
CA ASN A 29 -11.14 14.20 -6.71
C ASN A 29 -10.88 14.43 -8.21
N GLY A 30 -10.70 13.36 -8.99
CA GLY A 30 -10.42 13.41 -10.43
C GLY A 30 -8.94 13.56 -10.81
N GLU A 31 -8.03 13.76 -9.85
CA GLU A 31 -6.58 13.68 -10.08
C GLU A 31 -6.10 12.25 -9.88
N ALA A 32 -5.38 11.71 -10.87
CA ALA A 32 -4.84 10.37 -10.86
C ALA A 32 -3.34 10.38 -10.58
N ARG A 33 -2.88 9.47 -9.73
CA ARG A 33 -1.46 9.20 -9.48
C ARG A 33 -1.15 7.73 -9.63
N ALA A 34 0.05 7.45 -10.10
CA ALA A 34 0.60 6.12 -10.23
C ALA A 34 1.77 5.98 -9.26
N TYR A 35 1.70 4.96 -8.40
CA TYR A 35 2.77 4.60 -7.47
C TYR A 35 3.40 3.31 -7.97
N PRO A 36 4.61 3.37 -8.55
CA PRO A 36 5.25 2.20 -9.14
C PRO A 36 5.49 1.08 -8.15
N HIS A 37 5.18 -0.15 -8.56
CA HIS A 37 5.29 -1.33 -7.70
C HIS A 37 6.72 -1.54 -7.20
N ASN A 38 7.73 -1.29 -8.04
CA ASN A 38 9.14 -1.40 -7.62
C ASN A 38 9.51 -0.39 -6.53
N ILE A 39 9.01 0.85 -6.59
CA ILE A 39 9.20 1.85 -5.53
C ILE A 39 8.45 1.42 -4.27
N LEU A 40 7.18 1.03 -4.41
CA LEU A 40 6.37 0.55 -3.29
C LEU A 40 6.96 -0.69 -2.62
N TRP A 41 7.63 -1.57 -3.38
CA TRP A 41 8.30 -2.74 -2.83
C TRP A 41 9.42 -2.38 -1.86
N TYR A 42 10.20 -1.34 -2.17
CA TYR A 42 11.31 -0.89 -1.32
C TYR A 42 10.88 0.02 -0.18
N HIS A 43 9.90 0.88 -0.45
CA HIS A 43 9.51 1.92 0.50
C HIS A 43 8.34 1.51 1.39
N GLU A 44 7.49 0.60 0.90
CA GLU A 44 6.26 0.07 1.51
C GLU A 44 5.19 1.13 1.84
N ILE A 45 5.57 2.37 2.12
CA ILE A 45 4.69 3.48 2.46
C ILE A 45 5.12 4.75 1.73
N VAL A 46 4.14 5.42 1.14
CA VAL A 46 4.23 6.73 0.51
C VAL A 46 3.15 7.64 1.10
N ASN A 47 3.57 8.62 1.91
CA ASN A 47 2.72 9.73 2.31
C ASN A 47 2.73 10.75 1.15
N ASP A 48 1.55 11.13 0.67
CA ASP A 48 1.40 12.03 -0.48
C ASP A 48 0.24 13.00 -0.26
N ARG A 49 0.22 14.06 -1.07
CA ARG A 49 -0.86 15.02 -1.16
C ARG A 49 -1.27 15.19 -2.62
N ILE A 50 -2.52 14.82 -2.90
CA ILE A 50 -3.16 14.99 -4.20
C ILE A 50 -4.10 16.20 -4.10
N GLY A 51 -3.75 17.31 -4.76
CA GLY A 51 -4.40 18.60 -4.54
C GLY A 51 -4.36 19.03 -3.07
N ASP A 52 -5.54 19.09 -2.43
CA ASP A 52 -5.69 19.43 -1.02
C ASP A 52 -5.94 18.22 -0.10
N THR A 53 -5.95 17.01 -0.67
CA THR A 53 -6.22 15.78 0.08
C THR A 53 -4.92 15.07 0.40
N TRP A 54 -4.62 14.94 1.69
CA TRP A 54 -3.54 14.07 2.16
C TRP A 54 -3.97 12.62 2.10
N ILE A 55 -3.05 11.76 1.67
CA ILE A 55 -3.23 10.32 1.65
C ILE A 55 -1.96 9.63 2.15
N SER A 56 -2.12 8.44 2.70
CA SER A 56 -1.00 7.52 2.90
C SER A 56 -1.24 6.26 2.09
N VAL A 57 -0.38 6.00 1.12
CA VAL A 57 -0.37 4.80 0.29
C VAL A 57 0.54 3.79 0.95
N THR A 58 0.04 2.61 1.21
CA THR A 58 0.82 1.50 1.81
C THR A 58 0.78 0.32 0.87
N PHE A 59 1.82 -0.50 0.88
CA PHE A 59 1.96 -1.66 0.03
C PHE A 59 2.72 -2.74 0.80
N CYS A 60 2.12 -3.93 0.93
CA CYS A 60 2.81 -5.07 1.50
C CYS A 60 3.49 -5.87 0.38
N PRO A 61 4.83 -5.94 0.34
CA PRO A 61 5.55 -6.68 -0.70
C PRO A 61 5.28 -8.18 -0.63
N LEU A 62 4.91 -8.69 0.54
CA LEU A 62 4.60 -10.11 0.71
C LEU A 62 3.25 -10.46 0.08
N THR A 63 2.22 -9.64 0.29
CA THR A 63 0.87 -9.96 -0.18
C THR A 63 0.51 -9.32 -1.51
N GLY A 64 1.24 -8.30 -1.97
CA GLY A 64 0.85 -7.49 -3.13
C GLY A 64 -0.29 -6.50 -2.82
N LEU A 65 -0.73 -6.42 -1.56
CA LEU A 65 -1.85 -5.59 -1.13
C LEU A 65 -1.42 -4.13 -0.97
N GLY A 66 -1.97 -3.28 -1.82
CA GLY A 66 -1.86 -1.81 -1.78
C GLY A 66 -3.08 -1.11 -1.19
N LEU A 67 -2.94 -0.31 -0.14
CA LEU A 67 -4.08 0.37 0.49
C LEU A 67 -3.81 1.85 0.66
N VAL A 68 -4.86 2.66 0.52
CA VAL A 68 -4.80 4.12 0.65
C VAL A 68 -5.62 4.54 1.86
N PHE A 69 -5.01 5.33 2.74
CA PHE A 69 -5.61 5.81 3.98
C PHE A 69 -5.80 7.31 3.94
N ASP A 70 -6.84 7.78 4.62
CA ASP A 70 -6.86 9.13 5.18
C ASP A 70 -5.88 9.14 6.38
N PRO A 71 -4.79 9.94 6.33
CA PRO A 71 -3.79 9.98 7.38
C PRO A 71 -4.22 10.86 8.57
N PHE A 72 -5.42 11.45 8.56
CA PHE A 72 -5.91 12.24 9.69
C PHE A 72 -6.50 11.35 10.79
N VAL A 73 -5.99 11.53 12.00
CA VAL A 73 -6.47 10.87 13.21
C VAL A 73 -6.66 11.87 14.32
N ASP A 74 -7.87 11.93 14.89
CA ASP A 74 -8.25 12.93 15.89
C ASP A 74 -7.93 14.38 15.46
N GLY A 75 -8.05 14.65 14.15
CA GLY A 75 -7.75 15.95 13.55
C GLY A 75 -6.26 16.23 13.27
N ASN A 76 -5.37 15.29 13.57
CA ASN A 76 -3.93 15.43 13.37
C ASN A 76 -3.48 14.64 12.14
N LEU A 77 -2.65 15.27 11.30
CA LEU A 77 -2.01 14.61 10.17
C LEU A 77 -0.90 13.67 10.66
N LEU A 78 -1.02 12.38 10.38
CA LEU A 78 0.01 11.40 10.67
C LEU A 78 0.96 11.21 9.49
N GLU A 79 2.24 11.02 9.81
CA GLU A 79 3.20 10.48 8.86
C GLU A 79 3.39 9.00 9.15
N LEU A 80 2.96 8.15 8.20
CA LEU A 80 3.07 6.70 8.37
C LEU A 80 4.45 6.22 7.96
N GLY A 81 4.94 5.21 8.68
CA GLY A 81 6.22 4.55 8.49
C GLY A 81 6.11 3.04 8.65
N VAL A 82 7.09 2.33 8.09
CA VAL A 82 7.21 0.90 8.32
C VAL A 82 7.54 0.63 9.78
N SER A 83 6.87 -0.33 10.41
CA SER A 83 7.23 -0.76 11.77
C SER A 83 8.52 -1.60 11.78
N GLY A 84 8.83 -2.25 10.66
CA GLY A 84 9.85 -3.29 10.57
C GLY A 84 9.43 -4.63 11.17
N LEU A 85 8.16 -4.79 11.55
CA LEU A 85 7.62 -6.00 12.18
C LEU A 85 6.92 -6.89 11.16
N LEU A 86 7.36 -8.15 11.10
CA LEU A 86 6.67 -9.25 10.45
C LEU A 86 6.50 -10.37 11.47
N PHE A 87 5.26 -10.71 11.81
CA PHE A 87 4.98 -11.74 12.80
C PHE A 87 4.84 -13.12 12.17
N ALA A 88 4.15 -13.20 11.02
CA ALA A 88 3.97 -14.45 10.30
C ALA A 88 3.59 -14.22 8.83
N GLU A 89 4.03 -15.14 7.96
CA GLU A 89 3.56 -15.29 6.59
C GLU A 89 3.28 -16.78 6.33
N LEU A 90 2.13 -17.08 5.74
CA LEU A 90 1.82 -18.36 5.13
C LEU A 90 1.25 -18.11 3.73
N GLY A 91 1.65 -18.90 2.75
CA GLY A 91 1.09 -18.77 1.42
C GLY A 91 1.52 -19.84 0.44
N GLY A 92 0.88 -19.82 -0.72
CA GLY A 92 1.17 -20.70 -1.83
C GLY A 92 -0.07 -21.09 -2.61
N THR A 93 0.10 -22.08 -3.49
CA THR A 93 -1.02 -22.74 -4.17
C THR A 93 -1.86 -23.51 -3.15
N LEU A 94 -3.15 -23.20 -3.11
CA LEU A 94 -4.12 -23.91 -2.27
C LEU A 94 -4.65 -25.14 -3.02
N VAL A 95 -5.22 -24.93 -4.21
CA VAL A 95 -5.73 -26.00 -5.07
C VAL A 95 -5.83 -25.54 -6.53
N GLY A 96 -5.17 -26.27 -7.44
CA GLY A 96 -5.19 -25.95 -8.87
C GLY A 96 -4.74 -24.49 -9.13
N PRO A 97 -5.54 -23.68 -9.84
CA PRO A 97 -5.21 -22.27 -10.09
C PRO A 97 -5.52 -21.33 -8.91
N LEU A 98 -6.03 -21.85 -7.79
CA LEU A 98 -6.32 -21.07 -6.58
C LEU A 98 -5.09 -21.01 -5.69
N GLY A 99 -4.63 -19.80 -5.40
CA GLY A 99 -3.57 -19.51 -4.44
C GLY A 99 -4.01 -18.47 -3.42
N GLY A 100 -3.13 -18.18 -2.47
CA GLY A 100 -3.37 -17.13 -1.49
C GLY A 100 -2.24 -17.01 -0.48
N LYS A 101 -2.32 -15.94 0.31
CA LYS A 101 -1.42 -15.66 1.42
C LYS A 101 -2.18 -15.13 2.62
N ILE A 102 -1.65 -15.37 3.80
CA ILE A 102 -2.05 -14.76 5.05
C ILE A 102 -0.80 -14.17 5.68
N VAL A 103 -0.78 -12.85 5.87
CA VAL A 103 0.30 -12.14 6.54
C VAL A 103 -0.22 -11.47 7.80
N LEU A 104 0.60 -11.50 8.86
CA LEU A 104 0.41 -10.74 10.08
C LEU A 104 1.61 -9.81 10.25
N ASP A 105 1.36 -8.51 10.14
CA ASP A 105 2.34 -7.44 10.13
C ASP A 105 1.78 -6.17 10.80
N ALA A 106 2.60 -5.13 10.89
CA ALA A 106 2.22 -3.87 11.52
C ALA A 106 2.73 -2.64 10.78
N ILE A 107 2.00 -1.54 10.89
CA ILE A 107 2.41 -0.21 10.45
C ILE A 107 2.55 0.67 11.69
N ALA A 108 3.62 1.47 11.69
CA ALA A 108 3.84 2.48 12.71
C ALA A 108 3.49 3.86 12.15
N GLY A 109 2.89 4.70 12.98
CA GLY A 109 2.72 6.11 12.73
C GLY A 109 3.56 6.88 13.73
N SER A 110 4.32 7.86 13.23
CA SER A 110 4.85 8.92 14.09
C SER A 110 4.04 10.19 13.84
N ASN A 111 3.84 10.98 14.88
CA ASN A 111 3.27 12.31 14.66
C ASN A 111 4.24 13.13 13.80
N GLY A 112 3.79 13.51 12.61
CA GLY A 112 4.42 14.58 11.83
C GLY A 112 4.18 15.93 12.53
N SER A 113 5.06 16.90 12.30
CA SER A 113 4.91 18.23 12.91
C SER A 113 3.65 18.94 12.38
N ILE A 114 2.77 19.42 13.26
CA ILE A 114 1.64 20.26 12.87
C ILE A 114 2.11 21.71 12.89
N GLN A 115 2.25 22.35 11.71
CA GLN A 115 2.67 23.75 11.62
C GLN A 115 3.96 24.07 12.42
N GLY A 116 4.89 23.10 12.51
CA GLY A 116 6.14 23.25 13.27
C GLY A 116 6.09 22.79 14.74
N VAL A 117 4.98 22.23 15.21
CA VAL A 117 4.86 21.65 16.56
C VAL A 117 5.06 20.13 16.51
N ASN A 118 6.12 19.64 17.16
CA ASN A 118 6.38 18.22 17.35
C ASN A 118 5.42 17.66 18.40
N VAL A 119 4.53 16.76 18.00
CA VAL A 119 3.64 16.08 18.93
C VAL A 119 4.38 14.84 19.46
N SER A 120 5.27 15.05 20.43
CA SER A 120 6.03 13.95 21.03
C SER A 120 5.15 13.09 21.93
N ASN A 121 5.39 11.77 21.91
CA ASN A 121 4.96 10.76 22.90
C ASN A 121 3.71 9.91 22.58
N ASP A 122 3.41 9.67 21.30
CA ASP A 122 2.23 8.90 20.91
C ASP A 122 2.59 7.89 19.81
N GLU A 123 3.38 6.86 20.15
CA GLU A 123 3.67 5.75 19.22
C GLU A 123 2.35 5.09 18.81
N ARG A 124 1.98 5.28 17.55
CA ARG A 124 0.76 4.74 16.96
C ARG A 124 1.15 3.47 16.22
N GLU A 125 0.59 2.34 16.62
CA GLU A 125 0.79 1.06 15.93
C GLU A 125 -0.56 0.46 15.57
N ILE A 126 -0.65 -0.09 14.35
CA ILE A 126 -1.71 -1.01 13.97
C ILE A 126 -1.08 -2.35 13.63
N VAL A 127 -1.54 -3.40 14.30
CA VAL A 127 -1.30 -4.79 13.91
C VAL A 127 -2.50 -5.27 13.11
N TYR A 128 -2.26 -5.87 11.96
CA TYR A 128 -3.34 -6.28 11.06
C TYR A 128 -3.06 -7.62 10.39
N LEU A 129 -4.15 -8.30 10.03
CA LEU A 129 -4.14 -9.52 9.22
C LEU A 129 -4.40 -9.17 7.76
N GLN A 130 -3.61 -9.73 6.85
CA GLN A 130 -3.78 -9.57 5.41
C GLN A 130 -4.09 -10.91 4.73
N PRO A 131 -5.36 -11.36 4.70
CA PRO A 131 -5.74 -12.48 3.87
C PRO A 131 -5.83 -12.06 2.40
N THR A 132 -5.27 -12.88 1.52
CA THR A 132 -5.36 -12.75 0.07
C THR A 132 -5.79 -14.07 -0.55
N VAL A 133 -6.58 -13.97 -1.60
CA VAL A 133 -6.97 -15.09 -2.47
C VAL A 133 -6.74 -14.64 -3.90
N ASN A 134 -5.99 -15.44 -4.65
CA ASN A 134 -5.77 -15.21 -6.08
C ASN A 134 -6.23 -16.42 -6.89
N TYR A 135 -6.71 -16.14 -8.10
CA TYR A 135 -7.17 -17.15 -9.04
C TYR A 135 -6.63 -16.85 -10.45
N GLN A 136 -5.84 -17.80 -10.97
CA GLN A 136 -5.30 -17.71 -12.33
C GLN A 136 -6.36 -18.15 -13.35
N ILE A 137 -6.94 -17.20 -14.09
CA ILE A 137 -8.00 -17.48 -15.08
C ILE A 137 -7.39 -17.92 -16.40
N THR A 138 -6.33 -17.24 -16.85
CA THR A 138 -5.52 -17.59 -18.02
C THR A 138 -4.04 -17.35 -17.69
N PRO A 139 -3.05 -17.86 -18.46
CA PRO A 139 -1.64 -17.56 -18.20
C PRO A 139 -1.29 -16.05 -18.15
N SER A 140 -2.10 -15.21 -18.79
CA SER A 140 -1.94 -13.76 -18.81
C SER A 140 -2.90 -13.01 -17.88
N PHE A 141 -3.82 -13.68 -17.19
CA PHE A 141 -4.87 -13.01 -16.42
C PHE A 141 -5.04 -13.63 -15.03
N LEU A 142 -4.78 -12.82 -14.00
CA LEU A 142 -4.91 -13.19 -12.59
C LEU A 142 -5.87 -12.21 -11.90
N LEU A 143 -6.83 -12.77 -11.17
CA LEU A 143 -7.68 -12.02 -10.25
C LEU A 143 -7.13 -12.20 -8.84
N GLU A 144 -7.06 -11.12 -8.08
CA GLU A 144 -6.69 -11.14 -6.67
C GLU A 144 -7.70 -10.35 -5.84
N VAL A 145 -8.11 -10.93 -4.72
CA VAL A 145 -8.93 -10.28 -3.70
C VAL A 145 -8.17 -10.35 -2.40
N ALA A 146 -8.07 -9.21 -1.73
CA ALA A 146 -7.28 -9.07 -0.52
C ALA A 146 -8.01 -8.18 0.47
N ALA A 147 -7.75 -8.38 1.75
CA ALA A 147 -8.22 -7.51 2.79
C ALA A 147 -7.08 -7.15 3.74
N ARG A 148 -7.21 -6.01 4.41
CA ARG A 148 -6.46 -5.71 5.64
C ARG A 148 -7.47 -5.60 6.77
N VAL A 149 -7.33 -6.48 7.75
CA VAL A 149 -8.22 -6.57 8.91
C VAL A 149 -7.43 -6.18 10.14
N PRO A 150 -7.66 -4.98 10.69
CA PRO A 150 -7.02 -4.55 11.93
C PRO A 150 -7.37 -5.50 13.06
N LEU A 151 -6.36 -5.98 13.78
CA LEU A 151 -6.51 -6.85 14.95
C LEU A 151 -6.31 -6.08 16.25
N HIS A 152 -5.37 -5.12 16.22
CA HIS A 152 -5.09 -4.21 17.30
C HIS A 152 -4.71 -2.86 16.72
N GLY A 153 -5.16 -1.78 17.35
CA GLY A 153 -4.76 -0.44 17.00
C GLY A 153 -4.79 0.43 18.25
N GLN A 154 -3.67 1.08 18.54
CA GLN A 154 -3.67 2.15 19.53
C GLN A 154 -3.92 3.46 18.80
N ASN A 155 -5.11 4.03 19.05
CA ASN A 155 -5.50 5.37 18.58
C ASN A 155 -5.29 5.57 17.07
N PHE A 156 -5.60 4.56 16.27
CA PHE A 156 -5.60 4.64 14.81
C PHE A 156 -6.98 4.18 14.31
N PRO A 157 -7.68 4.97 13.47
CA PRO A 157 -8.96 4.58 12.92
C PRO A 157 -8.70 3.52 11.85
N ALA A 158 -8.96 2.26 12.18
CA ALA A 158 -8.77 1.18 11.22
C ALA A 158 -9.99 0.26 11.26
N GLY A 159 -10.90 0.46 10.31
CA GLY A 159 -11.86 -0.56 9.91
C GLY A 159 -11.21 -1.53 8.91
N PRO A 160 -11.84 -2.68 8.65
CA PRO A 160 -11.42 -3.57 7.57
C PRO A 160 -11.42 -2.84 6.22
N GLN A 161 -10.38 -3.06 5.43
CA GLN A 161 -10.25 -2.55 4.08
C GLN A 161 -10.10 -3.69 3.09
N PHE A 162 -10.55 -3.47 1.86
CA PHE A 162 -10.58 -4.50 0.81
C PHE A 162 -9.97 -3.97 -0.48
N MET A 163 -9.22 -4.84 -1.14
CA MET A 163 -8.73 -4.66 -2.49
C MET A 163 -9.33 -5.74 -3.39
N VAL A 164 -9.70 -5.32 -4.59
CA VAL A 164 -9.86 -6.21 -5.73
C VAL A 164 -8.88 -5.74 -6.80
N ALA A 165 -7.97 -6.61 -7.21
CA ALA A 165 -6.97 -6.33 -8.23
C ALA A 165 -7.11 -7.30 -9.40
N VAL A 166 -6.98 -6.76 -10.61
CA VAL A 166 -6.98 -7.52 -11.85
C VAL A 166 -5.63 -7.29 -12.51
N PHE A 167 -4.86 -8.35 -12.68
CA PHE A 167 -3.56 -8.29 -13.31
C PHE A 167 -3.63 -8.92 -14.69
N HIS A 168 -3.30 -8.12 -15.71
CA HIS A 168 -3.08 -8.61 -17.05
C HIS A 168 -1.58 -8.54 -17.38
N ARG A 169 -0.97 -9.69 -17.68
CA ARG A 169 0.41 -9.79 -18.13
C ARG A 169 0.42 -9.97 -19.66
N PRO A 170 0.98 -9.02 -20.43
CA PRO A 170 1.10 -9.20 -21.88
C PRO A 170 1.85 -10.49 -22.21
N ALA A 171 1.40 -11.23 -23.21
CA ALA A 171 2.10 -12.42 -23.69
C ALA A 171 3.48 -12.00 -24.25
N GLY A 172 4.56 -12.51 -23.65
CA GLY A 172 5.93 -12.33 -24.15
C GLY A 172 6.85 -11.40 -23.35
N GLY A 173 6.41 -10.83 -22.21
CA GLY A 173 7.30 -10.11 -21.29
C GLY A 173 7.88 -11.04 -20.23
N ASN A 174 9.21 -11.20 -20.21
CA ASN A 174 9.97 -11.91 -19.15
C ASN A 174 9.63 -11.40 -17.75
#